data_AF-G7HZ82-F1
#
_entry.id   AF-G7HZ82-F1
#
_cell.length_a   1.000
_cell.length_b   1.000
_cell.length_c   1.000
_cell.angle_alpha   90.00
_cell.angle_beta   90.00
_cell.angle_gamma   90.00
#
_symmetry.space_group_name_H-M   'P 1'
#
loop_
_entity.id
_entity.type
_entity.pdbx_description
1 polymer ?
#
loop_
_entity_poly.entity_id
_entity_poly.type
_entity_poly.pdbx_seq_one_letter_code
_entity_poly.pdbx_strand_id
1 'polypeptide(L)'
;MHLGTSNEKFARPALSLSKLYIADYVLDEGNNEEKYEALRMISTSDDDVAEDLFAEYPDSIDEVADKYGLYATESGNYWGNSLTSTYDVVKFVAALKDEDSTHPILVAMSQPDEIAADGYEQDFGTAVMSNVIGTKWGWSNNRQVHSSVSFGENFIVAASVNGSARDLTRLVRNQVSGTKLKEATTWFLDSREAAETSSVPRETVIAE
;
A
#
# COMPACT_ATOMS: atom_id res chain seq x y z
N MET A 1 -15.49 -1.49 -3.26
CA MET A 1 -15.40 -0.21 -4.01
C MET A 1 -13.93 0.14 -4.13
N HIS A 2 -13.49 0.61 -5.31
CA HIS A 2 -12.13 1.10 -5.53
C HIS A 2 -12.24 2.55 -6.01
N LEU A 3 -11.44 3.44 -5.42
CA LEU A 3 -11.33 4.84 -5.79
C LEU A 3 -9.86 5.16 -6.02
N GLY A 4 -9.55 5.70 -7.19
CA GLY A 4 -8.20 5.96 -7.64
C GLY A 4 -8.09 7.21 -8.50
N THR A 5 -6.91 7.82 -8.53
CA THR A 5 -6.58 8.85 -9.52
C THR A 5 -6.21 8.19 -10.85
N SER A 6 -6.26 8.95 -11.95
CA SER A 6 -5.91 8.44 -13.28
C SER A 6 -4.48 7.88 -13.40
N ASN A 7 -3.58 8.28 -12.49
CA ASN A 7 -2.19 7.86 -12.45
C ASN A 7 -1.87 6.92 -11.28
N GLU A 8 -2.87 6.28 -10.67
CA GLU A 8 -2.68 5.38 -9.52
C GLU A 8 -1.82 4.15 -9.84
N LYS A 9 -1.78 3.73 -11.11
CA LYS A 9 -1.04 2.58 -11.64
C LYS A 9 0.34 2.96 -12.21
N PHE A 10 0.71 4.22 -12.17
CA PHE A 10 2.01 4.65 -12.71
C PHE A 10 3.11 4.24 -11.74
N ALA A 11 4.15 3.60 -12.28
CA ALA A 11 5.35 3.24 -11.53
C ALA A 11 6.04 4.50 -10.97
N ARG A 12 6.46 4.40 -9.71
CA ARG A 12 7.16 5.43 -8.94
C ARG A 12 8.13 4.74 -7.98
N PRO A 13 9.14 5.45 -7.45
CA PRO A 13 10.01 4.88 -6.42
C PRO A 13 9.20 4.30 -5.25
N ALA A 14 9.44 3.03 -4.92
CA ALA A 14 8.80 2.37 -3.79
C ALA A 14 9.36 2.86 -2.45
N LEU A 15 10.65 3.21 -2.41
CA LEU A 15 11.33 3.67 -1.19
C LEU A 15 11.13 2.63 -0.08
N SER A 16 10.97 3.05 1.18
CA SER A 16 10.70 2.12 2.29
C SER A 16 9.36 1.38 2.23
N LEU A 17 8.53 1.55 1.19
CA LEU A 17 7.40 0.65 0.95
C LEU A 17 7.86 -0.71 0.42
N SER A 18 9.01 -0.81 -0.28
CA SER A 18 9.51 -2.09 -0.81
C SER A 18 9.88 -3.10 0.28
N LYS A 19 10.18 -2.61 1.49
CA LYS A 19 10.36 -3.44 2.69
C LYS A 19 9.18 -4.37 2.96
N LEU A 20 7.96 -3.97 2.58
CA LEU A 20 6.78 -4.84 2.67
C LEU A 20 6.89 -6.08 1.78
N TYR A 21 7.42 -5.91 0.57
CA TYR A 21 7.61 -7.00 -0.39
C TYR A 21 8.77 -7.90 0.06
N ILE A 22 9.89 -7.32 0.49
CA ILE A 22 11.01 -8.09 1.05
C ILE A 22 10.52 -8.93 2.23
N ALA A 23 9.74 -8.34 3.14
CA ALA A 23 9.25 -9.06 4.31
C ALA A 23 8.30 -10.22 3.95
N ASP A 24 7.43 -10.07 2.94
CA ASP A 24 6.54 -11.16 2.49
C ASP A 24 7.35 -12.35 1.98
N TYR A 25 8.34 -12.08 1.12
CA TYR A 25 9.24 -13.11 0.61
C TYR A 25 9.99 -13.82 1.74
N VAL A 26 10.58 -13.06 2.66
CA VAL A 26 11.37 -13.62 3.78
C VAL A 26 10.48 -14.42 4.75
N LEU A 27 9.20 -14.05 4.91
CA LEU A 27 8.27 -14.84 5.71
C LEU A 27 8.00 -16.23 5.12
N ASP A 28 8.09 -16.39 3.80
CA ASP A 28 7.97 -17.69 3.13
C ASP A 28 9.30 -18.44 3.15
N GLU A 29 10.38 -17.80 2.69
CA GLU A 29 11.65 -18.47 2.34
C GLU A 29 12.74 -18.38 3.42
N GLY A 30 12.68 -17.36 4.28
CA GLY A 30 13.74 -17.05 5.24
C GLY A 30 13.84 -18.04 6.40
N ASN A 31 14.94 -17.95 7.15
CA ASN A 31 15.08 -18.64 8.42
C ASN A 31 14.38 -17.88 9.57
N ASN A 32 14.27 -18.47 10.76
CA ASN A 32 13.53 -17.83 11.87
C ASN A 32 14.08 -16.47 12.32
N GLU A 33 15.39 -16.27 12.23
CA GLU A 33 16.04 -15.00 12.57
C GLU A 33 15.69 -13.94 11.54
N GLU A 34 15.85 -14.24 10.25
CA GLU A 34 15.50 -13.35 9.14
C GLU A 34 14.02 -12.99 9.16
N LYS A 35 13.12 -13.94 9.47
CA LYS A 35 11.68 -13.65 9.63
C LYS A 35 11.41 -12.63 10.73
N TYR A 36 12.11 -12.75 11.86
CA TYR A 36 12.00 -11.77 12.94
C TYR A 36 12.54 -10.41 12.52
N GLU A 37 13.68 -10.37 11.82
CA GLU A 37 14.28 -9.14 11.32
C GLU A 37 13.40 -8.45 10.28
N ALA A 38 12.82 -9.22 9.35
CA ALA A 38 11.88 -8.72 8.35
C ALA A 38 10.67 -8.04 8.99
N LEU A 39 10.09 -8.64 10.04
CA LEU A 39 8.97 -8.04 10.78
C LEU A 39 9.40 -6.80 11.56
N ARG A 40 10.57 -6.83 12.23
CA ARG A 40 11.13 -5.67 12.93
C ARG A 40 11.34 -4.50 11.95
N MET A 41 11.90 -4.79 10.78
CA MET A 41 12.18 -3.82 9.72
C MET A 41 10.92 -3.07 9.27
N ILE A 42 9.74 -3.70 9.27
CA ILE A 42 8.50 -3.00 8.94
C ILE A 42 8.19 -1.91 9.96
N SER A 43 8.30 -2.22 11.26
CA SER A 43 8.02 -1.29 12.37
C SER A 43 9.04 -0.16 12.49
N THR A 44 10.33 -0.52 12.44
CA THR A 44 11.45 0.43 12.64
C THR A 44 11.85 1.15 11.35
N SER A 45 11.36 0.69 10.20
CA SER A 45 11.77 1.13 8.87
C SER A 45 13.29 1.11 8.67
N ASP A 46 13.96 0.08 9.19
CA ASP A 46 15.42 -0.07 9.21
C ASP A 46 15.99 -0.36 7.81
N ASP A 47 16.89 0.51 7.35
CA ASP A 47 17.52 0.42 6.03
C ASP A 47 18.66 -0.60 5.99
N ASP A 48 19.35 -0.83 7.11
CA ASP A 48 20.46 -1.79 7.18
C ASP A 48 19.90 -3.21 7.10
N VAL A 49 18.80 -3.50 7.81
CA VAL A 49 18.10 -4.79 7.70
C VAL A 49 17.54 -5.01 6.29
N ALA A 50 17.02 -3.96 5.65
CA ALA A 50 16.55 -4.06 4.27
C ALA A 50 17.67 -4.36 3.28
N GLU A 51 18.86 -3.77 3.51
CA GLU A 51 20.04 -4.04 2.70
C GLU A 51 20.48 -5.50 2.83
N ASP A 52 20.61 -5.99 4.06
CA ASP A 52 21.06 -7.37 4.32
C ASP A 52 20.07 -8.40 3.76
N LEU A 53 18.76 -8.22 4.00
CA LEU A 53 17.74 -9.14 3.49
C LEU A 53 17.62 -9.08 1.96
N PHE A 54 17.75 -7.91 1.34
CA PHE A 54 17.69 -7.80 -0.11
C PHE A 54 18.97 -8.36 -0.77
N ALA A 55 20.13 -8.24 -0.13
CA ALA A 55 21.37 -8.84 -0.62
C ALA A 55 21.32 -10.37 -0.60
N GLU A 56 20.70 -10.96 0.43
CA GLU A 56 20.46 -12.42 0.50
C GLU A 56 19.38 -12.86 -0.48
N TYR A 57 18.32 -12.07 -0.63
CA TYR A 57 17.15 -12.36 -1.47
C TYR A 57 16.92 -11.29 -2.55
N PRO A 58 17.77 -11.21 -3.58
CA PRO A 58 17.73 -10.14 -4.58
C PRO A 58 16.45 -10.16 -5.44
N ASP A 59 15.86 -11.33 -5.65
CA ASP A 59 14.64 -11.50 -6.44
C ASP A 59 13.35 -11.30 -5.60
N SER A 60 13.48 -11.01 -4.30
CA SER A 60 12.34 -10.94 -3.35
C SER A 60 11.21 -10.01 -3.78
N ILE A 61 11.54 -8.85 -4.34
CA ILE A 61 10.54 -7.87 -4.80
C ILE A 61 9.82 -8.36 -6.05
N ASP A 62 10.55 -8.97 -7.00
CA ASP A 62 9.97 -9.44 -8.26
C ASP A 62 9.11 -10.69 -8.05
N GLU A 63 9.56 -11.64 -7.23
CA GLU A 63 8.81 -12.84 -6.86
C GLU A 63 7.49 -12.48 -6.14
N VAL A 64 7.51 -11.49 -5.25
CA VAL A 64 6.29 -10.98 -4.60
C VAL A 64 5.42 -10.20 -5.59
N ALA A 65 6.01 -9.44 -6.49
CA ALA A 65 5.26 -8.76 -7.55
C ALA A 65 4.51 -9.78 -8.43
N ASP A 66 5.14 -10.89 -8.79
CA ASP A 66 4.53 -11.97 -9.54
C ASP A 66 3.45 -12.70 -8.73
N LYS A 67 3.74 -13.06 -7.46
CA LYS A 67 2.81 -13.72 -6.52
C LYS A 67 1.48 -12.98 -6.42
N TYR A 68 1.50 -11.64 -6.33
CA TYR A 68 0.30 -10.83 -6.19
C TYR A 68 -0.14 -10.11 -7.49
N GLY A 69 0.56 -10.31 -8.60
CA GLY A 69 0.30 -9.63 -9.89
C GLY A 69 0.38 -8.10 -9.78
N LEU A 70 1.48 -7.57 -9.27
CA LEU A 70 1.75 -6.14 -9.02
C LEU A 70 2.51 -5.53 -10.21
N TYR A 71 1.79 -5.19 -11.28
CA TYR A 71 2.40 -4.93 -12.59
C TYR A 71 3.27 -3.67 -12.72
N ALA A 72 3.26 -2.75 -11.75
CA ALA A 72 4.18 -1.63 -11.70
C ALA A 72 5.16 -1.71 -10.53
N THR A 73 5.22 -2.88 -9.87
CA THR A 73 6.24 -3.22 -8.88
C THR A 73 7.32 -4.05 -9.56
N GLU A 74 8.56 -3.58 -9.48
CA GLU A 74 9.74 -4.28 -9.97
C GLU A 74 10.93 -3.93 -9.07
N SER A 75 11.83 -4.89 -8.90
CA SER A 75 13.10 -4.67 -8.24
C SER A 75 13.94 -3.65 -9.02
N GLY A 76 14.93 -3.10 -8.36
CA GLY A 76 15.99 -2.37 -9.05
C GLY A 76 17.34 -2.83 -8.53
N ASN A 77 18.41 -2.14 -8.90
CA ASN A 77 19.78 -2.51 -8.47
C ASN A 77 19.97 -2.48 -6.94
N TYR A 78 19.04 -1.88 -6.20
CA TYR A 78 19.03 -1.76 -4.74
C TYR A 78 17.57 -1.62 -4.27
N TRP A 79 17.21 -2.19 -3.12
CA TRP A 79 15.81 -2.21 -2.68
C TRP A 79 15.12 -0.83 -2.65
N GLY A 80 15.86 0.24 -2.33
CA GLY A 80 15.31 1.59 -2.24
C GLY A 80 15.11 2.30 -3.58
N ASN A 81 15.65 1.76 -4.68
CA ASN A 81 15.42 2.25 -6.04
C ASN A 81 14.37 1.43 -6.82
N SER A 82 13.82 0.37 -6.20
CA SER A 82 12.69 -0.38 -6.74
C SER A 82 11.50 0.51 -7.04
N LEU A 83 10.61 0.03 -7.91
CA LEU A 83 9.39 0.72 -8.30
C LEU A 83 8.16 0.06 -7.67
N THR A 84 7.10 0.84 -7.54
CA THR A 84 5.75 0.36 -7.26
C THR A 84 4.73 1.41 -7.70
N SER A 85 3.45 1.11 -7.58
CA SER A 85 2.37 2.08 -7.74
C SER A 85 1.50 2.16 -6.49
N THR A 86 0.73 3.24 -6.32
CA THR A 86 -0.24 3.32 -5.22
C THR A 86 -1.31 2.24 -5.35
N TYR A 87 -1.63 1.83 -6.58
CA TYR A 87 -2.55 0.72 -6.82
C TYR A 87 -1.96 -0.62 -6.37
N ASP A 88 -0.72 -0.91 -6.73
CA ASP A 88 -0.08 -2.18 -6.41
C ASP A 88 0.12 -2.37 -4.91
N VAL A 89 0.58 -1.34 -4.19
CA VAL A 89 0.76 -1.45 -2.73
C VAL A 89 -0.60 -1.60 -2.01
N VAL A 90 -1.67 -0.97 -2.49
CA VAL A 90 -3.03 -1.20 -1.96
C VAL A 90 -3.48 -2.63 -2.26
N LYS A 91 -3.25 -3.12 -3.47
CA LYS A 91 -3.59 -4.50 -3.87
C LYS A 91 -2.85 -5.52 -3.01
N PHE A 92 -1.56 -5.30 -2.76
CA PHE A 92 -0.74 -6.13 -1.88
C PHE A 92 -1.30 -6.18 -0.45
N VAL A 93 -1.51 -5.02 0.19
CA VAL A 93 -2.06 -4.97 1.55
C VAL A 93 -3.48 -5.57 1.62
N ALA A 94 -4.27 -5.43 0.55
CA ALA A 94 -5.59 -6.06 0.45
C ALA A 94 -5.49 -7.58 0.41
N ALA A 95 -4.57 -8.12 -0.39
CA ALA A 95 -4.34 -9.56 -0.48
C ALA A 95 -3.92 -10.14 0.88
N LEU A 96 -2.99 -9.49 1.59
CA LEU A 96 -2.59 -9.92 2.95
C LEU A 96 -3.77 -9.96 3.90
N LYS A 97 -4.62 -8.92 3.89
CA LYS A 97 -5.77 -8.81 4.79
C LYS A 97 -6.87 -9.83 4.46
N ASP A 98 -7.05 -10.15 3.18
CA ASP A 98 -8.02 -11.15 2.71
C ASP A 98 -7.55 -12.58 3.01
N GLU A 99 -6.24 -12.82 2.98
CA GLU A 99 -5.64 -14.10 3.41
C GLU A 99 -5.73 -14.30 4.93
N ASP A 100 -5.21 -13.35 5.70
CA ASP A 100 -5.30 -13.34 7.15
C ASP A 100 -5.36 -11.90 7.68
N SER A 101 -6.46 -11.55 8.34
CA SER A 101 -6.60 -10.25 9.01
C SER A 101 -5.54 -10.00 10.10
N THR A 102 -4.88 -11.05 10.59
CA THR A 102 -3.75 -11.01 11.53
C THR A 102 -2.40 -11.34 10.89
N HIS A 103 -2.29 -11.22 9.55
CA HIS A 103 -1.05 -11.48 8.83
C HIS A 103 0.15 -10.76 9.50
N PRO A 104 1.30 -11.41 9.73
CA PRO A 104 2.40 -10.84 10.51
C PRO A 104 2.87 -9.45 10.05
N ILE A 105 2.89 -9.19 8.73
CA ILE A 105 3.22 -7.87 8.18
C ILE A 105 2.20 -6.81 8.62
N LEU A 106 0.90 -7.12 8.63
CA LEU A 106 -0.15 -6.20 9.08
C LEU A 106 -0.01 -5.90 10.57
N VAL A 107 0.36 -6.91 11.37
CA VAL A 107 0.66 -6.74 12.80
C VAL A 107 1.84 -5.81 12.98
N ALA A 108 2.94 -5.99 12.24
CA ALA A 108 4.11 -5.10 12.32
C ALA A 108 3.77 -3.66 11.89
N MET A 109 3.02 -3.49 10.80
CA MET A 109 2.50 -2.19 10.36
C MET A 109 1.60 -1.50 11.41
N SER A 110 0.94 -2.27 12.28
CA SER A 110 0.08 -1.73 13.35
C SER A 110 0.85 -1.23 14.56
N GLN A 111 2.15 -1.53 14.65
CA GLN A 111 3.04 -1.12 15.74
C GLN A 111 4.31 -0.47 15.16
N PRO A 112 4.19 0.66 14.43
CA PRO A 112 5.36 1.37 13.95
C PRO A 112 6.04 2.13 15.09
N ASP A 113 7.37 2.24 15.03
CA ASP A 113 8.10 3.15 15.90
C ASP A 113 7.76 4.59 15.52
N GLU A 114 7.64 5.49 16.51
CA GLU A 114 7.36 6.92 16.24
C GLU A 114 8.45 7.57 15.38
N ILE A 115 9.68 7.10 15.53
CA ILE A 115 10.87 7.56 14.82
C ILE A 115 11.52 6.32 14.20
N ALA A 116 11.76 6.36 12.89
CA ALA A 116 12.45 5.30 12.18
C ALA A 116 13.92 5.17 12.62
N ALA A 117 14.57 4.06 12.26
CA ALA A 117 15.97 3.80 12.59
C ALA A 117 16.93 4.92 12.12
N ASP A 118 16.60 5.60 11.02
CA ASP A 118 17.36 6.73 10.46
C ASP A 118 17.07 8.08 11.16
N GLY A 119 16.19 8.11 12.15
CA GLY A 119 15.78 9.30 12.88
C GLY A 119 14.63 10.09 12.25
N TYR A 120 13.95 9.58 11.22
CA TYR A 120 12.83 10.28 10.59
C TYR A 120 11.48 9.96 11.23
N GLU A 121 10.64 10.99 11.42
CA GLU A 121 9.32 10.86 12.04
C GLU A 121 8.34 10.05 11.15
N GLN A 122 7.61 9.11 11.75
CA GLN A 122 6.64 8.25 11.10
C GLN A 122 5.19 8.67 11.44
N ASP A 123 4.81 9.92 11.14
CA ASP A 123 3.51 10.50 11.57
C ASP A 123 2.73 11.23 10.45
N PHE A 124 3.08 10.98 9.18
CA PHE A 124 2.58 11.75 8.04
C PHE A 124 1.73 10.95 7.05
N GLY A 125 1.21 11.64 6.02
CA GLY A 125 0.51 11.02 4.90
C GLY A 125 -0.81 10.39 5.31
N THR A 126 -0.99 9.11 4.99
CA THR A 126 -2.22 8.35 5.26
C THR A 126 -2.42 8.04 6.75
N ALA A 127 -1.35 8.05 7.55
CA ALA A 127 -1.42 7.81 9.00
C ALA A 127 -2.28 8.83 9.77
N VAL A 128 -2.44 10.05 9.24
CA VAL A 128 -3.22 11.09 9.91
C VAL A 128 -4.73 10.91 9.79
N MET A 129 -5.17 9.89 9.04
CA MET A 129 -6.58 9.58 8.89
C MET A 129 -7.14 8.92 10.15
N SER A 130 -8.42 9.14 10.43
CA SER A 130 -9.10 8.47 11.54
C SER A 130 -9.26 6.97 11.26
N ASN A 131 -9.22 6.15 12.31
CA ASN A 131 -9.44 4.69 12.25
C ASN A 131 -8.38 3.93 11.43
N VAL A 132 -7.19 4.51 11.26
CA VAL A 132 -6.02 3.78 10.79
C VAL A 132 -5.58 2.80 11.89
N ILE A 133 -5.34 1.55 11.51
CA ILE A 133 -4.82 0.49 12.38
C ILE A 133 -3.32 0.34 12.16
N GLY A 134 -2.86 0.34 10.91
CA GLY A 134 -1.44 0.21 10.59
C GLY A 134 -1.04 1.02 9.37
N THR A 135 0.24 1.39 9.31
CA THR A 135 0.83 2.21 8.24
C THR A 135 2.26 1.78 7.93
N LYS A 136 2.66 1.93 6.67
CA LYS A 136 4.07 2.01 6.25
C LYS A 136 4.30 3.29 5.45
N TRP A 137 5.44 3.91 5.68
CA TRP A 137 5.90 5.11 4.99
C TRP A 137 7.11 4.84 4.10
N GLY A 138 7.28 5.69 3.09
CA GLY A 138 8.47 5.78 2.26
C GLY A 138 8.88 7.24 2.06
N TRP A 139 10.19 7.51 2.12
CA TRP A 139 10.78 8.81 1.83
C TRP A 139 12.13 8.64 1.13
N SER A 140 12.46 9.57 0.24
CA SER A 140 13.79 9.66 -0.36
C SER A 140 14.78 10.32 0.62
N ASN A 141 16.07 9.99 0.55
CA ASN A 141 17.11 10.58 1.41
C ASN A 141 17.14 12.12 1.40
N ASN A 142 16.90 12.73 0.24
CA ASN A 142 16.83 14.20 0.10
C ASN A 142 15.47 14.80 0.50
N ARG A 143 14.53 13.96 0.95
CA ARG A 143 13.16 14.30 1.40
C ARG A 143 12.35 15.05 0.35
N GLN A 144 12.52 14.69 -0.92
CA GLN A 144 11.76 15.27 -2.04
C GLN A 144 10.69 14.34 -2.61
N VAL A 145 10.64 13.08 -2.17
CA VAL A 145 9.59 12.12 -2.53
C VAL A 145 9.10 11.48 -1.24
N HIS A 146 7.79 11.43 -1.05
CA HIS A 146 7.15 10.78 0.09
C HIS A 146 5.96 9.94 -0.37
N SER A 147 5.79 8.80 0.27
CA SER A 147 4.67 7.89 0.08
C SER A 147 4.25 7.29 1.42
N SER A 148 3.00 6.82 1.48
CA SER A 148 2.53 6.03 2.60
C SER A 148 1.36 5.15 2.17
N VAL A 149 1.22 4.00 2.82
CA VAL A 149 0.07 3.10 2.72
C VAL A 149 -0.43 2.78 4.12
N SER A 150 -1.74 2.90 4.33
CA SER A 150 -2.39 2.58 5.60
C SER A 150 -3.59 1.67 5.38
N PHE A 151 -3.90 0.87 6.40
CA PHE A 151 -5.14 0.11 6.46
C PHE A 151 -5.89 0.39 7.76
N GLY A 152 -7.21 0.28 7.69
CA GLY A 152 -8.12 0.16 8.82
C GLY A 152 -9.03 -1.06 8.63
N GLU A 153 -10.06 -1.20 9.47
CA GLU A 153 -10.96 -2.37 9.38
C GLU A 153 -11.60 -2.52 8.00
N ASN A 154 -12.00 -1.39 7.41
CA ASN A 154 -12.86 -1.33 6.22
C ASN A 154 -12.24 -0.55 5.06
N PHE A 155 -10.97 -0.16 5.14
CA PHE A 155 -10.31 0.59 4.07
C PHE A 155 -8.82 0.30 4.00
N ILE A 156 -8.27 0.46 2.81
CA ILE A 156 -6.84 0.52 2.53
C ILE A 156 -6.65 1.73 1.62
N VAL A 157 -5.62 2.53 1.91
CA VAL A 157 -5.35 3.79 1.22
C VAL A 157 -3.87 3.97 1.06
N ALA A 158 -3.45 4.38 -0.13
CA ALA A 158 -2.07 4.77 -0.41
C ALA A 158 -2.03 6.13 -1.10
N ALA A 159 -0.96 6.88 -0.86
CA ALA A 159 -0.68 8.13 -1.53
C ALA A 159 0.82 8.30 -1.75
N SER A 160 1.18 9.07 -2.77
CA SER A 160 2.57 9.39 -3.11
C SER A 160 2.66 10.78 -3.75
N VAL A 161 3.69 11.53 -3.39
CA VAL A 161 4.00 12.86 -3.93
C VAL A 161 5.49 13.03 -4.20
N ASN A 162 5.80 13.79 -5.24
CA ASN A 162 7.07 14.49 -5.35
C ASN A 162 6.95 15.79 -4.54
N GLY A 163 7.30 15.71 -3.26
CA GLY A 163 7.16 16.78 -2.30
C GLY A 163 7.55 16.32 -0.91
N SER A 164 7.27 17.16 0.08
CA SER A 164 7.56 16.87 1.50
C SER A 164 6.49 15.98 2.15
N ALA A 165 6.79 15.44 3.34
CA ALA A 165 5.81 14.78 4.21
C ALA A 165 4.54 15.65 4.42
N ARG A 166 4.70 16.97 4.55
CA ARG A 166 3.57 17.91 4.68
C ARG A 166 2.72 17.98 3.42
N ASP A 167 3.34 17.90 2.24
CA ASP A 167 2.61 17.89 0.97
C ASP A 167 1.81 16.60 0.81
N LEU A 168 2.38 15.46 1.23
CA LEU A 168 1.66 14.18 1.25
C LEU A 168 0.46 14.25 2.21
N THR A 169 0.66 14.73 3.43
CA THR A 169 -0.41 14.92 4.42
C THR A 169 -1.51 15.86 3.89
N ARG A 170 -1.14 16.94 3.20
CA ARG A 170 -2.11 17.86 2.58
C ARG A 170 -2.89 17.17 1.47
N LEU A 171 -2.22 16.39 0.62
CA LEU A 171 -2.87 15.62 -0.44
C LEU A 171 -3.92 14.67 0.15
N VAL A 172 -3.55 13.88 1.16
CA VAL A 172 -4.44 12.92 1.82
C VAL A 172 -5.66 13.63 2.41
N ARG A 173 -5.46 14.70 3.18
CA ARG A 173 -6.57 15.45 3.78
C ARG A 173 -7.54 16.03 2.74
N ASN A 174 -7.03 16.42 1.59
CA ASN A 174 -7.86 17.00 0.52
C ASN A 174 -8.60 15.93 -0.29
N GLN A 175 -7.92 14.85 -0.66
CA GLN A 175 -8.45 13.84 -1.58
C GLN A 175 -9.23 12.73 -0.88
N VAL A 176 -8.86 12.41 0.36
CA VAL A 176 -9.47 11.34 1.17
C VAL A 176 -10.29 11.94 2.31
N SER A 177 -11.06 12.99 2.00
CA SER A 177 -11.96 13.63 2.95
C SER A 177 -13.30 12.88 3.05
N GLY A 178 -13.99 13.00 4.18
CA GLY A 178 -15.31 12.38 4.37
C GLY A 178 -16.33 12.79 3.30
N THR A 179 -16.25 14.03 2.81
CA THR A 179 -17.07 14.51 1.68
C THR A 179 -16.76 13.75 0.40
N LYS A 180 -15.48 13.61 0.03
CA LYS A 180 -15.05 12.90 -1.19
C LYS A 180 -15.38 11.41 -1.11
N LEU A 181 -15.18 10.78 0.05
CA LEU A 181 -15.56 9.39 0.27
C LEU A 181 -17.07 9.19 0.16
N LYS A 182 -17.88 10.12 0.68
CA LYS A 182 -19.34 10.08 0.55
C LYS A 182 -19.78 10.22 -0.91
N GLU A 183 -19.22 11.19 -1.63
CA GLU A 183 -19.46 11.38 -3.07
C GLU A 183 -19.14 10.12 -3.87
N ALA A 184 -17.96 9.53 -3.64
CA ALA A 184 -17.54 8.29 -4.30
C ALA A 184 -18.44 7.10 -3.95
N THR A 185 -18.85 6.98 -2.68
CA THR A 185 -19.75 5.91 -2.22
C THR A 185 -21.11 6.02 -2.88
N THR A 186 -21.71 7.22 -2.91
CA THR A 186 -22.99 7.46 -3.59
C THR A 186 -22.87 7.07 -5.07
N TRP A 187 -21.85 7.58 -5.76
CA TRP A 187 -21.63 7.25 -7.17
C TRP A 187 -21.48 5.74 -7.42
N PHE A 188 -20.76 5.03 -6.55
CA PHE A 188 -20.57 3.58 -6.67
C PHE A 188 -21.89 2.82 -6.47
N LEU A 189 -22.71 3.20 -5.48
CA LEU A 189 -24.01 2.58 -5.24
C LEU A 189 -24.98 2.84 -6.40
N ASP A 190 -25.07 4.09 -6.87
CA ASP A 190 -25.94 4.47 -7.99
C ASP A 190 -25.53 3.73 -9.28
N SER A 191 -24.21 3.60 -9.53
CA SER A 191 -23.68 2.89 -10.71
C SER A 191 -24.00 1.40 -10.68
N ARG A 192 -24.03 0.79 -9.48
CA ARG A 192 -24.43 -0.61 -9.31
C ARG A 192 -25.92 -0.81 -9.55
N GLU A 193 -26.77 0.07 -9.02
CA GLU A 193 -28.21 0.01 -9.24
C GLU A 193 -28.56 0.19 -10.73
N ALA A 194 -27.86 1.09 -11.44
CA ALA A 194 -28.00 1.26 -12.89
C ALA A 194 -27.54 0.01 -13.68
N ALA A 195 -26.47 -0.66 -13.25
CA ALA A 195 -26.02 -1.91 -13.88
C ALA A 195 -27.02 -3.06 -13.65
N GLU A 196 -27.57 -3.18 -12.45
CA GLU A 196 -28.57 -4.19 -12.10
C GLU A 196 -29.89 -3.95 -12.89
N THR A 197 -30.38 -2.71 -12.96
CA THR A 197 -31.60 -2.38 -13.72
C THR A 197 -31.46 -2.52 -15.24
N SER A 198 -30.26 -2.30 -15.80
CA SER A 198 -30.00 -2.51 -17.24
C SER A 198 -29.82 -3.98 -17.63
N SER A 199 -29.53 -4.86 -16.67
CA SER A 199 -29.37 -6.30 -16.88
C SER A 199 -30.67 -7.11 -16.83
N VAL A 200 -31.80 -6.50 -16.43
CA VAL A 200 -33.13 -7.13 -16.50
C VAL A 200 -33.60 -7.15 -17.96
N PRO A 201 -33.85 -8.33 -18.58
CA PRO A 201 -34.32 -8.39 -19.96
C PRO A 201 -35.67 -7.68 -20.09
N ARG A 202 -35.81 -6.78 -21.07
CA ARG A 202 -37.14 -6.30 -21.47
C ARG A 202 -37.92 -7.50 -21.99
N GLU A 203 -38.94 -7.94 -21.25
CA GLU A 203 -39.92 -8.90 -21.75
C GLU A 203 -40.42 -8.41 -23.10
N THR A 204 -40.10 -9.17 -24.14
CA THR A 204 -40.64 -8.94 -25.47
C THR A 204 -42.08 -9.42 -25.41
N VAL A 205 -43.00 -8.49 -25.20
CA VAL A 205 -44.44 -8.76 -25.34
C VAL A 205 -44.69 -9.05 -26.81
N ILE A 206 -44.71 -10.32 -27.18
CA ILE A 206 -45.21 -10.76 -28.48
C ILE A 206 -46.74 -10.73 -28.35
N ALA A 207 -47.36 -9.70 -28.92
CA ALA A 207 -48.79 -9.67 -29.13
C ALA A 207 -49.17 -10.68 -30.24
N GLU A 208 -50.27 -11.38 -30.01
CA GLU A 208 -50.81 -12.55 -30.72
C GLU A 208 -50.88 -12.45 -32.25
#